data_AF-A0A9N7Y696-F1
#
_entry.id   AF-A0A9N7Y696-F1
#
_cell.length_a   1.000
_cell.length_b   1.000
_cell.length_c   1.000
_cell.angle_alpha   90.00
_cell.angle_beta   90.00
_cell.angle_gamma   90.00
#
_symmetry.space_group_name_H-M   'P 1'
#
loop_
_entity.id
_entity.type
_entity.pdbx_description
1 polymer ?
#
loop_
_entity_poly.entity_id
_entity_poly.type
_entity_poly.pdbx_seq_one_letter_code
_entity_poly.pdbx_strand_id
1 'polypeptide(L)'
;MLFILDGLDESRLHLDFHKIEIVSDVKQATKMAVLVTNLVRGTLLPLSLVWITSRPVASCQIPDEYVDRVTEVRGFNNQQKDDYFRKKIADEGLANRVIAHVKSCRSLHIMCHIPVFCWMAARVLEQQLAMTDSKDTPKTLTKMYIQFLSLYELTMKKRLPGRRDSNADVRDNLISLGKLAFKGLEKGRLIFYEKDLIKYEISISQASMFSGVYTQIFSEELSIGEEKMFCFVHLSLQEFFAALYVFLMFHNENLNVLVKKSSASRLFQFRDTSELILYKEAVEKTLKCEKGHFDVFLRFCWACLWIPVRPC
;
A
#
# COMPACT_ATOMS: atom_id res chain seq x y z
N MET A 1 24.57 -12.10 -19.60
CA MET A 1 23.56 -11.04 -19.42
C MET A 1 22.82 -11.32 -18.12
N LEU A 2 22.42 -10.29 -17.37
CA LEU A 2 21.60 -10.44 -16.17
C LEU A 2 20.27 -9.73 -16.38
N PHE A 3 19.18 -10.45 -16.23
CA PHE A 3 17.82 -9.91 -16.21
C PHE A 3 17.36 -9.78 -14.76
N ILE A 4 16.89 -8.60 -14.37
CA ILE A 4 16.29 -8.35 -13.06
C ILE A 4 14.82 -8.07 -13.30
N LEU A 5 13.96 -8.99 -12.84
CA LEU A 5 12.51 -8.88 -12.91
C LEU A 5 12.00 -8.52 -11.52
N ASP A 6 11.72 -7.23 -11.32
CA ASP A 6 11.23 -6.71 -10.05
C ASP A 6 9.70 -6.81 -9.98
N GLY A 7 9.17 -7.39 -8.90
CA GLY A 7 7.72 -7.43 -8.62
C GLY A 7 6.92 -8.38 -9.51
N LEU A 8 7.29 -9.67 -9.57
CA LEU A 8 6.54 -10.66 -10.36
C LEU A 8 5.04 -10.71 -9.98
N ASP A 9 4.70 -10.51 -8.70
CA ASP A 9 3.33 -10.47 -8.20
C ASP A 9 2.51 -9.28 -8.70
N GLU A 10 3.17 -8.21 -9.16
CA GLU A 10 2.53 -7.01 -9.69
C GLU A 10 2.25 -7.14 -11.20
N SER A 11 3.06 -7.95 -11.88
CA SER A 11 3.00 -8.15 -13.33
C SER A 11 1.67 -8.76 -13.83
N ARG A 12 0.95 -9.47 -12.94
CA ARG A 12 -0.26 -10.26 -13.26
C ARG A 12 -0.06 -11.27 -14.40
N LEU A 13 1.20 -11.60 -14.71
CA LEU A 13 1.52 -12.62 -15.68
C LEU A 13 1.15 -13.99 -15.11
N HIS A 14 0.45 -14.78 -15.91
CA HIS A 14 0.27 -16.19 -15.61
C HIS A 14 1.39 -16.97 -16.27
N LEU A 15 2.33 -17.46 -15.47
CA LEU A 15 3.45 -18.26 -15.93
C LEU A 15 3.05 -19.74 -15.86
N ASP A 16 2.72 -20.32 -17.01
CA ASP A 16 2.39 -21.74 -17.13
C ASP A 16 3.58 -22.51 -17.69
N PHE A 17 4.37 -23.10 -16.81
CA PHE A 17 5.56 -23.87 -17.18
C PHE A 17 5.25 -25.23 -17.82
N HIS A 18 3.98 -25.66 -17.88
CA HIS A 18 3.61 -26.96 -18.45
C HIS A 18 2.96 -26.85 -19.83
N LYS A 19 2.21 -25.78 -20.12
CA LYS A 19 1.45 -25.64 -21.38
C LYS A 19 1.95 -24.53 -22.30
N ILE A 20 2.93 -23.72 -21.89
CA ILE A 20 3.45 -22.61 -22.72
C ILE A 20 4.36 -23.11 -23.85
N GLU A 21 4.15 -22.51 -25.03
CA GLU A 21 4.96 -22.64 -26.24
C GLU A 21 6.46 -22.44 -25.97
N ILE A 22 7.29 -23.32 -26.54
CA ILE A 22 8.75 -23.22 -26.44
C ILE A 22 9.22 -22.24 -27.52
N VAL A 23 9.83 -21.15 -27.09
CA VAL A 23 10.40 -20.12 -27.98
C VAL A 23 11.90 -20.01 -27.70
N SER A 24 12.71 -20.20 -28.74
CA SER A 24 14.18 -20.10 -28.69
C SER A 24 14.74 -19.03 -29.63
N ASP A 25 13.98 -18.65 -30.67
CA ASP A 25 14.36 -17.56 -31.56
C ASP A 25 14.06 -16.20 -30.93
N VAL A 26 15.11 -15.40 -30.74
CA VAL A 26 15.05 -14.04 -30.16
C VAL A 26 14.26 -13.09 -31.06
N LYS A 27 14.14 -13.37 -32.37
CA LYS A 27 13.39 -12.54 -33.33
C LYS A 27 11.90 -12.85 -33.37
N GLN A 28 11.46 -13.97 -32.77
CA GLN A 28 10.06 -14.37 -32.80
C GLN A 28 9.22 -13.47 -31.88
N ALA A 29 8.24 -12.78 -32.45
CA ALA A 29 7.27 -12.01 -31.68
C ALA A 29 6.38 -12.97 -30.88
N THR A 30 6.32 -12.78 -29.55
CA THR A 30 5.48 -13.60 -28.68
C THR A 30 4.97 -12.79 -27.48
N LYS A 31 4.09 -13.40 -26.67
CA LYS A 31 3.48 -12.76 -25.51
C LYS A 31 4.49 -12.63 -24.38
N MET A 32 4.36 -11.58 -23.55
CA MET A 32 5.24 -11.35 -22.39
C MET A 32 5.34 -12.56 -21.44
N ALA A 33 4.22 -13.20 -21.11
CA ALA A 33 4.23 -14.40 -20.26
C ALA A 33 5.05 -15.54 -20.88
N VAL A 34 5.00 -15.70 -22.20
CA VAL A 34 5.77 -16.73 -22.94
C VAL A 34 7.26 -16.37 -22.94
N LEU A 35 7.61 -15.11 -23.16
CA LEU A 35 9.00 -14.63 -23.08
C LEU A 35 9.61 -14.90 -21.69
N VAL A 36 8.94 -14.45 -20.63
CA VAL A 36 9.42 -14.61 -19.25
C VAL A 36 9.53 -16.09 -18.89
N THR A 37 8.55 -16.91 -19.25
CA THR A 37 8.58 -18.36 -18.98
C THR A 37 9.76 -19.04 -19.70
N ASN A 38 9.99 -18.73 -20.98
CA ASN A 38 11.11 -19.31 -21.74
C ASN A 38 12.48 -18.78 -21.30
N LEU A 39 12.55 -17.54 -20.82
CA LEU A 39 13.75 -16.98 -20.22
C LEU A 39 14.11 -17.71 -18.91
N VAL A 40 13.13 -17.93 -18.02
CA VAL A 40 13.33 -18.68 -16.78
C VAL A 40 13.65 -20.16 -17.04
N ARG A 41 13.01 -20.77 -18.05
CA ARG A 41 13.30 -22.14 -18.49
C ARG A 41 14.71 -22.27 -19.11
N GLY A 42 15.34 -21.17 -19.51
CA GLY A 42 16.61 -21.17 -20.23
C GLY A 42 16.50 -21.59 -21.70
N THR A 43 15.30 -21.74 -22.26
CA THR A 43 15.09 -22.01 -23.69
C THR A 43 15.34 -20.77 -24.54
N LEU A 44 15.09 -19.59 -23.96
CA LEU A 44 15.44 -18.29 -24.53
C LEU A 44 16.64 -17.72 -23.78
N LEU A 45 17.75 -17.47 -24.48
CA LEU A 45 19.00 -16.94 -23.91
C LEU A 45 19.57 -17.84 -22.77
N PRO A 46 20.01 -19.07 -23.08
CA PRO A 46 20.42 -20.07 -22.07
C PRO A 46 21.59 -19.65 -21.17
N LEU A 47 22.41 -18.69 -21.61
CA LEU A 47 23.56 -18.18 -20.86
C LEU A 47 23.22 -16.93 -20.02
N SER A 48 21.95 -16.55 -19.97
CA SER A 48 21.50 -15.41 -19.17
C SER A 48 21.20 -15.82 -17.74
N LEU A 49 21.48 -14.91 -16.81
CA LEU A 49 21.07 -15.04 -15.42
C LEU A 49 19.76 -14.29 -15.24
N VAL A 50 18.85 -14.84 -14.45
CA VAL A 50 17.57 -14.22 -14.13
C VAL A 50 17.46 -14.07 -12.62
N TRP A 51 17.26 -12.84 -12.16
CA TRP A 51 16.94 -12.53 -10.78
C TRP A 51 15.49 -12.05 -10.73
N ILE A 52 14.66 -12.69 -9.90
CA ILE A 52 13.25 -12.33 -9.73
C ILE A 52 13.02 -11.91 -8.29
N THR A 53 12.34 -10.79 -8.08
CA THR A 53 11.78 -10.44 -6.78
C THR A 53 10.26 -10.68 -6.80
N SER A 54 9.73 -11.24 -5.72
CA SER A 54 8.29 -11.47 -5.60
C SER A 54 7.87 -11.72 -4.16
N ARG A 55 6.59 -11.50 -3.87
CA ARG A 55 5.96 -12.06 -2.66
C ARG A 55 5.90 -13.60 -2.74
N PRO A 56 6.05 -14.31 -1.60
CA PRO A 56 6.13 -15.77 -1.57
C PRO A 56 5.01 -16.50 -2.33
N VAL A 57 3.78 -16.00 -2.26
CA VAL A 57 2.62 -16.62 -2.91
C VAL A 57 2.74 -16.62 -4.44
N ALA A 58 3.30 -15.57 -5.04
CA ALA A 58 3.41 -15.46 -6.49
C ALA A 58 4.63 -16.18 -7.04
N SER A 59 5.72 -16.28 -6.27
CA SER A 59 6.90 -17.08 -6.65
C SER A 59 6.60 -18.58 -6.75
N CYS A 60 5.59 -19.10 -6.05
CA CYS A 60 5.17 -20.50 -6.15
C CYS A 60 4.68 -20.91 -7.56
N GLN A 61 4.49 -19.96 -8.48
CA GLN A 61 4.19 -20.27 -9.88
C GLN A 61 5.40 -20.78 -10.65
N ILE A 62 6.61 -20.56 -10.14
CA ILE A 62 7.86 -21.02 -10.76
C ILE A 62 8.21 -22.37 -10.14
N PRO A 63 8.27 -23.45 -10.94
CA PRO A 63 8.70 -24.75 -10.44
C PRO A 63 10.13 -24.72 -9.90
N ASP A 64 10.38 -25.46 -8.81
CA ASP A 64 11.69 -25.52 -8.14
C ASP A 64 12.81 -26.02 -9.08
N GLU A 65 12.47 -26.81 -10.10
CA GLU A 65 13.41 -27.30 -11.12
C GLU A 65 14.08 -26.19 -11.95
N TYR A 66 13.52 -24.98 -11.97
CA TYR A 66 14.07 -23.81 -12.67
C TYR A 66 14.71 -22.78 -11.71
N VAL A 67 14.89 -23.13 -10.43
CA VAL A 67 15.37 -22.19 -9.41
C VAL A 67 16.69 -22.66 -8.81
N ASP A 68 17.78 -21.98 -9.15
CA ASP A 68 19.10 -22.28 -8.60
C ASP A 68 19.26 -21.80 -7.15
N ARG A 69 18.64 -20.65 -6.80
CA ARG A 69 18.77 -20.03 -5.47
C ARG A 69 17.53 -19.26 -5.07
N VAL A 70 17.06 -19.52 -3.85
CA VAL A 70 16.05 -18.71 -3.18
C VAL A 70 16.71 -17.89 -2.06
N THR A 71 16.36 -16.61 -1.96
CA THR A 71 16.81 -15.73 -0.86
C THR A 71 15.61 -15.00 -0.30
N GLU A 72 15.37 -15.18 1.00
CA GLU A 72 14.28 -14.51 1.71
C GLU A 72 14.76 -13.17 2.31
N VAL A 73 14.12 -12.08 1.91
CA VAL A 73 14.37 -10.76 2.52
C VAL A 73 13.53 -10.62 3.79
N ARG A 74 14.19 -10.76 4.96
CA ARG A 74 13.51 -10.75 6.26
C ARG A 74 13.31 -9.36 6.87
N GLY A 75 13.92 -8.31 6.34
CA GLY A 75 13.85 -6.96 6.94
C GLY A 75 14.93 -6.69 7.98
N PHE A 76 14.68 -5.77 8.91
CA PHE A 76 15.68 -5.25 9.85
C PHE A 76 15.76 -6.03 11.17
N ASN A 77 16.98 -6.41 11.53
CA ASN A 77 17.29 -6.84 12.90
C ASN A 77 17.28 -5.65 13.88
N ASN A 78 17.39 -5.93 15.19
CA ASN A 78 17.28 -4.88 16.21
C ASN A 78 18.35 -3.79 16.09
N GLN A 79 19.57 -4.13 15.70
CA GLN A 79 20.64 -3.13 15.50
C GLN A 79 20.35 -2.26 14.27
N GLN A 80 19.94 -2.88 13.16
CA GLN A 80 19.59 -2.18 11.92
C GLN A 80 18.42 -1.21 12.10
N LYS A 81 17.46 -1.51 12.99
CA LYS A 81 16.39 -0.56 13.36
C LYS A 81 16.98 0.71 13.97
N ASP A 82 17.82 0.57 14.98
CA ASP A 82 18.44 1.71 15.66
C ASP A 82 19.31 2.52 14.69
N ASP A 83 20.14 1.83 13.88
CA ASP A 83 21.00 2.47 12.89
C ASP A 83 20.20 3.22 11.83
N TYR A 84 19.03 2.68 11.43
CA TYR A 84 18.12 3.38 10.53
C TYR A 84 17.65 4.71 11.12
N PHE A 85 17.17 4.71 12.37
CA PHE A 85 16.68 5.94 13.00
C PHE A 85 17.79 6.98 13.17
N ARG A 86 18.99 6.57 13.60
CA ARG A 86 20.15 7.47 13.72
C ARG A 86 20.59 8.06 12.38
N LYS A 87 20.54 7.27 11.30
CA LYS A 87 20.85 7.77 9.95
C LYS A 87 19.77 8.69 9.39
N LYS A 88 18.51 8.49 9.80
CA LYS A 88 17.36 9.20 9.22
C LYS A 88 17.08 10.54 9.89
N ILE A 89 17.30 10.63 11.19
CA ILE A 89 17.02 11.81 12.02
C ILE A 89 18.34 12.51 12.30
N ALA A 90 18.48 13.77 11.85
CA ALA A 90 19.75 14.50 11.95
C ALA A 90 20.12 14.86 13.39
N ASP A 91 19.12 15.12 14.24
CA ASP A 91 19.32 15.40 15.66
C ASP A 91 19.49 14.10 16.46
N GLU A 92 20.69 13.87 17.00
CA GLU A 92 21.01 12.65 17.75
C GLU A 92 20.17 12.48 19.02
N GLY A 93 19.83 13.59 19.71
CA GLY A 93 19.00 13.56 20.91
C GLY A 93 17.58 13.11 20.60
N LEU A 94 17.00 13.65 19.52
CA LEU A 94 15.69 13.26 19.01
C LEU A 94 15.70 11.82 18.48
N ALA A 95 16.75 11.41 17.75
CA ALA A 95 16.90 10.05 17.27
C ALA A 95 16.89 9.04 18.44
N ASN A 96 17.63 9.34 19.52
CA ASN A 96 17.67 8.49 20.71
C ASN A 96 16.30 8.45 21.43
N ARG A 97 15.56 9.56 21.49
CA ARG A 97 14.18 9.59 22.02
C ARG A 97 13.22 8.73 21.19
N VAL A 98 13.31 8.81 19.85
CA VAL A 98 12.51 7.97 18.94
C VAL A 98 12.84 6.49 19.15
N ILE A 99 14.11 6.12 19.21
CA ILE A 99 14.55 4.74 19.45
C ILE A 99 14.01 4.24 20.79
N ALA A 100 14.14 5.05 21.86
CA ALA A 100 13.63 4.70 23.19
C ALA A 100 12.10 4.48 23.17
N HIS A 101 11.36 5.34 22.48
CA HIS A 101 9.90 5.20 22.33
C HIS A 101 9.50 3.95 21.54
N VAL A 102 10.17 3.69 20.41
CA VAL A 102 9.91 2.50 19.60
C VAL A 102 10.21 1.23 20.41
N LYS A 103 11.30 1.20 21.17
CA LYS A 103 11.66 0.05 22.03
C LYS A 103 10.70 -0.12 23.21
N SER A 104 10.21 0.97 23.81
CA SER A 104 9.24 0.89 24.91
C SER A 104 7.88 0.36 24.44
N CYS A 105 7.52 0.58 23.18
CA CYS A 105 6.30 0.11 22.56
C CYS A 105 6.52 -1.20 21.80
N ARG A 106 6.29 -2.35 22.46
CA ARG A 106 6.47 -3.70 21.87
C ARG A 106 5.87 -3.83 20.46
N SER A 107 4.66 -3.34 20.24
CA SER A 107 4.00 -3.40 18.92
C SER A 107 4.78 -2.63 17.86
N LEU A 108 5.19 -1.37 18.15
CA LEU A 108 6.01 -0.58 17.22
C LEU A 108 7.35 -1.26 16.94
N HIS A 109 8.00 -1.77 17.98
CA HIS A 109 9.29 -2.43 17.86
C HIS A 109 9.25 -3.66 16.94
N ILE A 110 8.19 -4.47 17.05
CA ILE A 110 7.97 -5.64 16.19
C ILE A 110 7.71 -5.19 14.75
N MET A 111 6.85 -4.20 14.55
CA MET A 111 6.50 -3.71 13.22
C MET A 111 7.71 -3.09 12.50
N CYS A 112 8.57 -2.37 13.20
CA CYS A 112 9.82 -1.81 12.66
C CYS A 112 10.81 -2.88 12.18
N HIS A 113 10.49 -4.17 12.25
CA HIS A 113 11.18 -5.18 11.46
C HIS A 113 11.04 -4.93 9.95
N ILE A 114 9.91 -4.40 9.49
CA ILE A 114 9.69 -4.06 8.08
C ILE A 114 10.18 -2.62 7.84
N PRO A 115 11.13 -2.38 6.91
CA PRO A 115 11.77 -1.07 6.72
C PRO A 115 10.81 0.10 6.48
N VAL A 116 9.69 -0.12 5.77
CA VAL A 116 8.68 0.93 5.54
C VAL A 116 8.08 1.46 6.85
N PHE A 117 7.94 0.60 7.86
CA PHE A 117 7.44 1.02 9.17
C PHE A 117 8.48 1.78 9.98
N CYS A 118 9.78 1.48 9.83
CA CYS A 118 10.85 2.35 10.36
C CYS A 118 10.81 3.74 9.73
N TRP A 119 10.65 3.80 8.41
CA TRP A 119 10.54 5.06 7.69
C TRP A 119 9.35 5.89 8.18
N MET A 120 8.16 5.28 8.28
CA MET A 120 6.95 5.95 8.77
C MET A 120 7.11 6.37 10.25
N ALA A 121 7.64 5.50 11.11
CA ALA A 121 7.91 5.78 12.51
C ALA A 121 8.88 6.95 12.69
N ALA A 122 9.96 6.99 11.92
CA ALA A 122 10.91 8.08 11.94
C ALA A 122 10.21 9.40 11.64
N ARG A 123 9.39 9.45 10.58
CA ARG A 123 8.68 10.68 10.18
C ARG A 123 7.67 11.16 11.21
N VAL A 124 6.82 10.26 11.71
CA VAL A 124 5.77 10.64 12.65
C VAL A 124 6.35 11.03 14.01
N LEU A 125 7.27 10.22 14.53
CA LEU A 125 7.82 10.44 15.87
C LEU A 125 8.81 11.60 15.91
N GLU A 126 9.56 11.86 14.83
CA GLU A 126 10.42 13.03 14.70
C GLU A 126 9.62 14.32 14.87
N GLN A 127 8.49 14.46 14.17
CA GLN A 127 7.63 15.65 14.29
C GLN A 127 6.94 15.75 15.65
N GLN A 128 6.39 14.64 16.16
CA GLN A 128 5.62 14.64 17.40
C GLN A 128 6.49 14.91 18.65
N LEU A 129 7.67 14.29 18.72
CA LEU A 129 8.60 14.45 19.84
C LEU A 129 9.38 15.77 19.77
N ALA A 130 9.44 16.42 18.60
CA ALA A 130 9.94 17.79 18.46
C ALA A 130 8.94 18.84 18.95
N MET A 131 7.64 18.57 18.86
CA MET A 131 6.58 19.54 19.18
C MET A 131 5.95 19.40 20.58
N THR A 132 5.99 18.21 21.20
CA THR A 132 5.30 17.97 22.48
C THR A 132 6.01 16.98 23.40
N ASP A 133 6.01 17.27 24.70
CA ASP A 133 6.39 16.31 25.74
C ASP A 133 5.24 15.33 26.07
N SER A 134 5.18 14.26 25.27
CA SER A 134 4.87 12.88 25.73
C SER A 134 3.43 12.35 25.91
N LYS A 135 2.32 13.09 25.71
CA LYS A 135 0.99 12.50 26.03
C LYS A 135 0.24 11.75 24.92
N ASP A 136 0.48 12.00 23.62
CA ASP A 136 -0.30 11.35 22.54
C ASP A 136 0.55 10.69 21.44
N THR A 137 1.77 10.26 21.79
CA THR A 137 2.64 9.52 20.87
C THR A 137 1.97 8.20 20.43
N PRO A 138 1.94 7.88 19.13
CA PRO A 138 1.32 6.67 18.65
C PRO A 138 2.01 5.42 19.24
N LYS A 139 1.20 4.43 19.65
CA LYS A 139 1.67 3.13 20.19
C LYS A 139 1.22 1.93 19.35
N THR A 140 0.27 2.16 18.44
CA THR A 140 -0.32 1.14 17.56
C THR A 140 -0.12 1.51 16.11
N LEU A 141 -0.21 0.53 15.21
CA LEU A 141 -0.09 0.74 13.76
C LEU A 141 -1.11 1.75 13.28
N THR A 142 -2.38 1.56 13.64
CA THR A 142 -3.46 2.44 13.19
C THR A 142 -3.26 3.87 13.67
N LYS A 143 -2.84 4.07 14.93
CA LYS A 143 -2.49 5.41 15.42
C LYS A 143 -1.30 6.00 14.64
N MET A 144 -0.30 5.19 14.30
CA MET A 144 0.82 5.61 13.44
C MET A 144 0.32 6.11 12.07
N TYR A 145 -0.59 5.39 11.42
CA TYR A 145 -1.17 5.79 10.13
C TYR A 145 -2.07 7.03 10.23
N ILE A 146 -2.89 7.13 11.27
CA ILE A 146 -3.73 8.31 11.51
C ILE A 146 -2.85 9.55 11.70
N GLN A 147 -1.82 9.45 12.56
CA GLN A 147 -0.89 10.55 12.80
C GLN A 147 -0.08 10.91 11.54
N PHE A 148 0.30 9.91 10.75
CA PHE A 148 0.92 10.13 9.44
C PHE A 148 0.00 10.90 8.50
N LEU A 149 -1.29 10.58 8.46
CA LEU A 149 -2.30 11.31 7.66
C LEU A 149 -2.50 12.74 8.18
N SER A 150 -2.54 12.94 9.51
CA SER A 150 -2.62 14.28 10.11
C SER A 150 -1.40 15.14 9.76
N LEU A 151 -0.20 14.57 9.77
CA LEU A 151 1.02 15.25 9.32
C LEU A 151 0.98 15.60 7.83
N TYR A 152 0.41 14.71 7.01
CA TYR A 152 0.16 14.98 5.60
C TYR A 152 -0.75 16.21 5.43
N GLU A 153 -1.91 16.23 6.10
CA GLU A 153 -2.87 17.34 6.02
C GLU A 153 -2.24 18.67 6.47
N LEU A 154 -1.51 18.67 7.59
CA LEU A 154 -0.80 19.84 8.09
C LEU A 154 0.26 20.36 7.12
N THR A 155 1.00 19.45 6.48
CA THR A 155 2.05 19.84 5.52
C THR A 155 1.46 20.41 4.23
N MET A 156 0.35 19.85 3.76
CA MET A 156 -0.38 20.38 2.60
C MET A 156 -0.90 21.79 2.87
N LYS A 157 -1.49 22.02 4.05
CA LYS A 157 -1.94 23.36 4.47
C LYS A 157 -0.81 24.40 4.47
N LYS A 158 0.39 24.03 4.94
CA LYS A 158 1.55 24.94 4.99
C LYS A 158 2.14 25.28 3.62
N ARG A 159 2.06 24.37 2.64
CA ARG A 159 2.62 24.57 1.29
C ARG A 159 1.74 25.43 0.38
N LEU A 160 0.50 25.72 0.77
CA LEU A 160 -0.47 26.50 -0.01
C LEU A 160 -0.90 27.79 0.70
N PRO A 161 0.01 28.73 1.05
CA PRO A 161 -0.41 30.04 1.54
C PRO A 161 -1.01 30.85 0.38
N GLY A 162 -2.34 31.02 0.38
CA GLY A 162 -3.02 31.99 -0.49
C GLY A 162 -3.79 31.44 -1.70
N ARG A 163 -3.81 30.13 -1.95
CA ARG A 163 -4.81 29.53 -2.86
C ARG A 163 -6.06 29.17 -2.05
N ARG A 164 -7.23 29.59 -2.54
CA ARG A 164 -8.56 29.14 -2.06
C ARG A 164 -8.81 27.68 -2.47
N ASP A 165 -7.84 26.79 -2.28
CA ASP A 165 -8.11 25.36 -2.33
C ASP A 165 -8.72 25.05 -0.96
N SER A 166 -10.04 24.89 -0.95
CA SER A 166 -10.82 24.75 0.26
C SER A 166 -10.38 23.47 0.99
N ASN A 167 -10.48 23.41 2.32
CA ASN A 167 -10.24 22.15 3.05
C ASN A 167 -11.09 20.97 2.51
N ALA A 168 -12.17 21.26 1.75
CA ALA A 168 -12.95 20.26 1.04
C ALA A 168 -12.15 19.56 -0.06
N ASP A 169 -11.34 20.27 -0.85
CA ASP A 169 -10.59 19.71 -1.99
C ASP A 169 -9.57 18.64 -1.55
N VAL A 170 -8.89 18.84 -0.41
CA VAL A 170 -7.94 17.85 0.14
C VAL A 170 -8.69 16.62 0.67
N ARG A 171 -9.80 16.83 1.37
CA ARG A 171 -10.63 15.75 1.92
C ARG A 171 -11.24 14.91 0.80
N ASP A 172 -11.77 15.55 -0.23
CA ASP A 172 -12.39 14.90 -1.37
C ASP A 172 -11.34 14.09 -2.16
N ASN A 173 -10.15 14.65 -2.36
CA ASN A 173 -9.03 13.92 -2.95
C ASN A 173 -8.62 12.69 -2.11
N LEU A 174 -8.62 12.78 -0.78
CA LEU A 174 -8.33 11.63 0.11
C LEU A 174 -9.42 10.56 0.04
N ILE A 175 -10.69 10.94 -0.07
CA ILE A 175 -11.81 10.00 -0.25
C ILE A 175 -11.69 9.32 -1.62
N SER A 176 -11.44 10.07 -2.68
CA SER A 176 -11.20 9.55 -4.04
C SER A 176 -9.99 8.61 -4.10
N LEU A 177 -8.91 8.94 -3.38
CA LEU A 177 -7.74 8.07 -3.25
C LEU A 177 -8.09 6.79 -2.49
N GLY A 178 -8.88 6.87 -1.42
CA GLY A 178 -9.38 5.69 -0.69
C GLY A 178 -10.29 4.81 -1.56
N LYS A 179 -11.12 5.40 -2.41
CA LYS A 179 -11.95 4.69 -3.40
C LYS A 179 -11.10 3.99 -4.45
N LEU A 180 -10.07 4.65 -4.98
CA LEU A 180 -9.07 4.05 -5.88
C LEU A 180 -8.40 2.85 -5.20
N ALA A 181 -7.93 3.03 -3.95
CA ALA A 181 -7.26 2.01 -3.17
C ALA A 181 -8.14 0.76 -2.98
N PHE A 182 -9.40 0.96 -2.56
CA PHE A 182 -10.37 -0.11 -2.36
C PHE A 182 -10.67 -0.86 -3.66
N LYS A 183 -10.91 -0.14 -4.77
CA LYS A 183 -11.19 -0.77 -6.07
C LYS A 183 -9.97 -1.43 -6.68
N GLY A 184 -8.78 -0.91 -6.41
CA GLY A 184 -7.50 -1.55 -6.74
C GLY A 184 -7.37 -2.88 -6.01
N LEU A 185 -7.62 -2.89 -4.70
CA LEU A 185 -7.54 -4.08 -3.85
C LEU A 185 -8.53 -5.17 -4.29
N GLU A 186 -9.79 -4.79 -4.58
CA GLU A 186 -10.82 -5.71 -5.12
C GLU A 186 -10.40 -6.40 -6.43
N LYS A 187 -9.55 -5.75 -7.23
CA LYS A 187 -9.09 -6.25 -8.53
C LYS A 187 -7.67 -6.81 -8.49
N GLY A 188 -7.01 -6.78 -7.33
CA GLY A 188 -5.59 -7.10 -7.19
C GLY A 188 -4.68 -6.20 -8.04
N ARG A 189 -5.02 -4.91 -8.17
CA ARG A 189 -4.20 -3.90 -8.87
C ARG A 189 -3.39 -3.08 -7.87
N LEU A 190 -2.10 -2.95 -8.16
CA LEU A 190 -1.14 -2.14 -7.41
C LEU A 190 -0.65 -0.92 -8.22
N ILE A 191 -0.65 -1.07 -9.55
CA ILE A 191 -0.29 -0.02 -10.52
C ILE A 191 -1.57 0.56 -11.12
N PHE A 192 -1.59 1.89 -11.22
CA PHE A 192 -2.66 2.70 -11.76
C PHE A 192 -2.11 3.63 -12.85
N TYR A 193 -2.94 3.96 -13.82
CA TYR A 193 -2.57 4.87 -14.90
C TYR A 193 -3.35 6.17 -14.78
N GLU A 194 -2.93 7.20 -15.51
CA GLU A 194 -3.62 8.50 -15.55
C GLU A 194 -5.14 8.38 -15.80
N LYS A 195 -5.53 7.45 -16.69
CA LYS A 195 -6.93 7.13 -16.98
C LYS A 195 -7.69 6.60 -15.77
N ASP A 196 -7.04 5.82 -14.91
CA ASP A 196 -7.62 5.35 -13.65
C ASP A 196 -7.81 6.53 -12.69
N LEU A 197 -6.83 7.43 -12.55
CA LEU A 197 -6.95 8.60 -11.68
C LEU A 197 -8.11 9.51 -12.10
N ILE A 198 -8.22 9.83 -13.40
CA ILE A 198 -9.34 10.62 -13.95
C ILE A 198 -10.67 9.95 -13.65
N LYS A 199 -10.75 8.62 -13.84
CA LYS A 199 -11.97 7.84 -13.59
C LYS A 199 -12.43 7.89 -12.12
N TYR A 200 -11.49 8.02 -11.19
CA TYR A 200 -11.80 8.13 -9.77
C TYR A 200 -11.79 9.57 -9.28
N GLU A 201 -11.89 10.55 -10.20
CA GLU A 201 -12.00 11.99 -9.89
C GLU A 201 -10.82 12.51 -9.06
N ILE A 202 -9.64 11.92 -9.25
CA ILE A 202 -8.40 12.40 -8.64
C ILE A 202 -7.81 13.46 -9.57
N SER A 203 -7.76 14.72 -9.11
CA SER A 203 -7.31 15.84 -9.93
C SER A 203 -5.80 15.80 -10.15
N ILE A 204 -5.36 15.39 -11.34
CA ILE A 204 -3.93 15.31 -11.71
C ILE A 204 -3.29 16.69 -11.91
N SER A 205 -4.10 17.72 -12.17
CA SER A 205 -3.65 19.07 -12.54
C SER A 205 -3.03 19.86 -11.37
N GLN A 206 -3.16 19.36 -10.15
CA GLN A 206 -2.49 19.95 -8.99
C GLN A 206 -1.04 19.48 -8.96
N ALA A 207 -0.10 20.29 -9.48
CA ALA A 207 1.35 20.03 -9.35
C ALA A 207 1.82 19.81 -7.88
N SER A 208 1.01 20.25 -6.91
CA SER A 208 1.17 19.98 -5.48
C SER A 208 0.80 18.55 -5.06
N MET A 209 -0.04 17.85 -5.83
CA MET A 209 -0.42 16.46 -5.56
C MET A 209 0.68 15.48 -5.92
N PHE A 210 1.58 15.73 -6.88
CA PHE A 210 2.70 14.80 -7.14
C PHE A 210 4.04 15.33 -6.64
N SER A 211 4.02 16.25 -5.67
CA SER A 211 5.22 16.77 -5.02
C SER A 211 5.16 16.66 -3.49
N GLY A 212 6.29 16.32 -2.87
CA GLY A 212 6.44 16.39 -1.41
C GLY A 212 5.97 15.19 -0.60
N VAL A 213 4.81 15.32 0.07
CA VAL A 213 4.31 14.30 1.02
C VAL A 213 3.35 13.33 0.34
N TYR A 214 2.70 13.72 -0.76
CA TYR A 214 1.87 12.79 -1.50
C TYR A 214 2.70 11.72 -2.22
N THR A 215 3.90 12.03 -2.72
CA THR A 215 4.85 11.03 -3.23
C THR A 215 5.33 10.04 -2.15
N GLN A 216 5.07 10.34 -0.88
CA GLN A 216 5.31 9.43 0.25
C GLN A 216 4.14 8.46 0.48
N ILE A 217 3.00 8.69 -0.18
CA ILE A 217 1.79 7.87 -0.13
C ILE A 217 1.58 7.15 -1.46
N PHE A 218 1.70 7.91 -2.54
CA PHE A 218 1.37 7.54 -3.91
C PHE A 218 2.47 8.08 -4.84
N SER A 219 3.30 7.18 -5.35
CA SER A 219 4.45 7.49 -6.19
C SER A 219 4.04 7.62 -7.66
N GLU A 220 4.67 8.56 -8.37
CA GLU A 220 4.64 8.64 -9.84
C GLU A 220 5.93 8.02 -10.37
N GLU A 221 5.80 7.04 -11.25
CA GLU A 221 6.92 6.40 -11.94
C GLU A 221 6.76 6.60 -13.46
N LEU A 222 7.87 6.98 -14.10
CA LEU A 222 7.94 7.12 -15.55
C LEU A 222 8.30 5.76 -16.15
N SER A 223 7.37 5.19 -16.92
CA SER A 223 7.63 3.96 -17.67
C SER A 223 8.39 4.23 -18.97
N ILE A 224 9.02 3.19 -19.52
CA ILE A 224 9.68 3.21 -20.83
C ILE A 224 8.57 3.35 -21.89
N GLY A 225 8.26 4.59 -22.27
CA GLY A 225 7.17 4.91 -23.21
C GLY A 225 6.35 6.16 -22.89
N GLU A 226 6.81 7.02 -21.97
CA GLU A 226 6.17 8.29 -21.56
C GLU A 226 4.79 8.14 -20.88
N GLU A 227 4.28 6.93 -20.68
CA GLU A 227 3.04 6.71 -19.93
C GLU A 227 3.32 6.76 -18.42
N LYS A 228 2.62 7.67 -17.72
CA LYS A 228 2.74 7.86 -16.27
C LYS A 228 2.05 6.74 -15.53
N MET A 229 2.82 6.04 -14.70
CA MET A 229 2.33 5.00 -13.80
C MET A 229 2.29 5.54 -12.38
N PHE A 230 1.33 5.08 -11.61
CA PHE A 230 1.17 5.46 -10.22
C PHE A 230 0.94 4.25 -9.33
N CYS A 231 1.55 4.23 -8.16
CA CYS A 231 1.41 3.14 -7.18
C CYS A 231 1.42 3.69 -5.76
N PHE A 232 0.84 2.95 -4.81
CA PHE A 232 1.07 3.27 -3.40
C PHE A 232 2.51 2.91 -3.04
N VAL A 233 3.18 3.75 -2.25
CA VAL A 233 4.58 3.51 -1.82
C VAL A 233 4.74 2.16 -1.11
N HIS A 234 3.66 1.67 -0.50
CA HIS A 234 3.60 0.32 0.03
C HIS A 234 2.16 -0.20 0.05
N LEU A 235 1.97 -1.52 -0.14
CA LEU A 235 0.66 -2.17 -0.14
C LEU A 235 -0.15 -1.85 1.14
N SER A 236 0.49 -1.78 2.30
CA SER A 236 -0.20 -1.46 3.55
C SER A 236 -0.78 -0.04 3.59
N LEU A 237 -0.23 0.91 2.82
CA LEU A 237 -0.86 2.23 2.64
C LEU A 237 -2.13 2.08 1.80
N GLN A 238 -2.08 1.34 0.70
CA GLN A 238 -3.27 1.04 -0.11
C GLN A 238 -4.36 0.38 0.75
N GLU A 239 -4.02 -0.63 1.55
CA GLU A 239 -4.95 -1.33 2.44
C GLU A 239 -5.51 -0.41 3.53
N PHE A 240 -4.69 0.48 4.10
CA PHE A 240 -5.13 1.49 5.05
C PHE A 240 -6.14 2.47 4.41
N PHE A 241 -5.82 3.04 3.25
CA PHE A 241 -6.69 3.96 2.53
C PHE A 241 -8.00 3.30 2.09
N ALA A 242 -7.94 2.02 1.69
CA ALA A 242 -9.13 1.24 1.40
C ALA A 242 -10.01 1.06 2.65
N ALA A 243 -9.44 0.71 3.79
CA ALA A 243 -10.18 0.54 5.05
C ALA A 243 -10.77 1.87 5.54
N LEU A 244 -10.02 2.96 5.42
CA LEU A 244 -10.49 4.30 5.73
C LEU A 244 -11.67 4.71 4.84
N TYR A 245 -11.63 4.40 3.55
CA TYR A 245 -12.76 4.62 2.64
C TYR A 245 -14.00 3.86 3.11
N VAL A 246 -13.88 2.56 3.39
CA VAL A 246 -15.03 1.76 3.88
C VAL A 246 -15.62 2.34 5.16
N PHE A 247 -14.77 2.75 6.10
CA PHE A 247 -15.18 3.38 7.35
C PHE A 247 -15.93 4.70 7.10
N LEU A 248 -15.38 5.60 6.28
CA LEU A 248 -15.99 6.89 5.97
C LEU A 248 -17.32 6.75 5.24
N MET A 249 -17.44 5.83 4.28
CA MET A 249 -18.70 5.57 3.57
C MET A 249 -19.78 5.00 4.50
N PHE A 250 -19.38 4.12 5.43
CA PHE A 250 -20.31 3.54 6.39
C PHE A 250 -20.82 4.58 7.39
N HIS A 251 -19.93 5.35 8.02
CA HIS A 251 -20.33 6.30 9.07
C HIS A 251 -20.91 7.63 8.55
N ASN A 252 -20.41 8.14 7.42
CA ASN A 252 -20.86 9.45 6.91
C ASN A 252 -22.01 9.33 5.91
N GLU A 253 -22.03 8.27 5.10
CA GLU A 253 -23.01 8.10 4.02
C GLU A 253 -24.00 6.94 4.28
N ASN A 254 -23.89 6.25 5.41
CA ASN A 254 -24.67 5.03 5.72
C ASN A 254 -24.60 3.97 4.61
N LEU A 255 -23.46 3.90 3.90
CA LEU A 255 -23.26 3.01 2.77
C LEU A 255 -22.21 1.94 3.09
N ASN A 256 -22.65 0.69 3.20
CA ASN A 256 -21.73 -0.45 3.25
C ASN A 256 -21.24 -0.82 1.84
N VAL A 257 -20.05 -0.36 1.48
CA VAL A 257 -19.41 -0.61 0.17
C VAL A 257 -18.83 -2.02 0.02
N LEU A 258 -18.80 -2.83 1.08
CA LEU A 258 -18.32 -4.22 1.03
C LEU A 258 -19.33 -5.15 0.34
N VAL A 259 -20.61 -4.83 0.43
CA VAL A 259 -21.72 -5.60 -0.14
C VAL A 259 -21.92 -5.22 -1.61
N LYS A 260 -21.75 -6.18 -2.53
CA LYS A 260 -22.14 -6.00 -3.93
C LYS A 260 -23.67 -6.02 -3.99
N LYS A 261 -24.30 -4.87 -4.27
CA LYS A 261 -25.75 -4.77 -4.44
C LYS A 261 -26.22 -5.69 -5.59
N SER A 262 -27.02 -6.71 -5.29
CA SER A 262 -28.01 -7.20 -6.25
C SER A 262 -29.18 -6.23 -6.25
N SER A 263 -29.82 -6.03 -7.41
CA SER A 263 -30.83 -4.98 -7.63
C SER A 263 -32.01 -5.00 -6.63
N ALA A 264 -32.27 -6.14 -5.99
CA ALA A 264 -33.37 -6.35 -5.03
C ALA A 264 -33.06 -5.90 -3.59
N SER A 265 -31.79 -5.78 -3.18
CA SER A 265 -31.43 -5.42 -1.79
C SER A 265 -31.41 -3.91 -1.53
N ARG A 266 -31.65 -3.08 -2.55
CA ARG A 266 -31.79 -1.61 -2.39
C ARG A 266 -32.99 -1.20 -1.53
N LEU A 267 -33.97 -2.08 -1.36
CA LEU A 267 -35.22 -1.83 -0.62
C LEU A 267 -35.11 -2.06 0.89
N PHE A 268 -34.08 -2.77 1.36
CA PHE A 268 -33.80 -2.89 2.78
C PHE A 268 -32.73 -1.86 3.14
N GLN A 269 -33.17 -0.61 3.37
CA GLN A 269 -32.42 0.27 4.26
C GLN A 269 -32.27 -0.48 5.58
N PHE A 270 -31.10 -1.07 5.82
CA PHE A 270 -30.79 -1.71 7.09
C PHE A 270 -30.93 -0.64 8.18
N ARG A 271 -32.05 -0.71 8.91
CA ARG A 271 -32.32 0.10 10.11
C ARG A 271 -31.40 -0.25 11.27
N ASP A 272 -30.63 -1.33 11.15
CA ASP A 272 -29.53 -1.67 12.05
C ASP A 272 -28.18 -1.40 11.38
N THR A 273 -27.68 -0.16 11.50
CA THR A 273 -26.28 0.20 11.21
C THR A 273 -25.37 -0.31 12.33
N SER A 274 -25.36 -1.63 12.53
CA SER A 274 -24.44 -2.22 13.50
C SER A 274 -23.05 -2.34 12.89
N GLU A 275 -22.03 -1.81 13.58
CA GLU A 275 -20.62 -2.01 13.25
C GLU A 275 -20.25 -3.50 13.12
N LEU A 276 -20.98 -4.37 13.82
CA LEU A 276 -20.89 -5.83 13.69
C LEU A 276 -21.20 -6.33 12.28
N ILE A 277 -22.16 -5.72 11.59
CA ILE A 277 -22.52 -6.10 10.21
C ILE A 277 -21.38 -5.69 9.27
N LEU A 278 -20.85 -4.48 9.42
CA LEU A 278 -19.70 -4.04 8.61
C LEU A 278 -18.50 -4.97 8.81
N TYR A 279 -18.21 -5.33 10.07
CA TYR A 279 -17.11 -6.23 10.39
C TYR A 279 -17.32 -7.63 9.83
N LYS A 280 -18.53 -8.20 9.97
CA LYS A 280 -18.87 -9.51 9.41
C LYS A 280 -18.64 -9.54 7.89
N GLU A 281 -19.08 -8.51 7.18
CA GLU A 281 -18.89 -8.40 5.73
C GLU A 281 -17.40 -8.26 5.36
N ALA A 282 -16.60 -7.55 6.16
CA ALA A 282 -15.16 -7.44 5.94
C ALA A 282 -14.46 -8.79 6.13
N VAL A 283 -14.84 -9.56 7.15
CA VAL A 283 -14.34 -10.93 7.38
C VAL A 283 -14.72 -11.83 6.22
N GLU A 284 -15.99 -11.85 5.81
CA GLU A 284 -16.45 -12.69 4.70
C GLU A 284 -15.72 -12.35 3.38
N LYS A 285 -15.49 -11.07 3.10
CA LYS A 285 -14.77 -10.64 1.90
C LYS A 285 -13.31 -11.10 1.92
N THR A 286 -12.68 -11.06 3.09
CA THR A 286 -11.30 -11.53 3.29
C THR A 286 -11.21 -13.04 3.10
N LEU A 287 -12.13 -13.82 3.69
CA LEU A 287 -12.19 -15.27 3.56
C LEU A 287 -12.42 -15.75 2.11
N LYS A 288 -13.14 -14.97 1.30
CA LYS A 288 -13.37 -15.26 -0.12
C LYS A 288 -12.15 -14.96 -1.01
N CYS A 289 -11.10 -14.33 -0.49
CA CYS A 289 -9.90 -13.97 -1.26
C CYS A 289 -8.79 -15.01 -1.05
N GLU A 290 -8.65 -15.94 -1.99
CA GLU A 290 -7.61 -16.99 -1.95
C GLU A 290 -6.17 -16.45 -1.89
N LYS A 291 -5.93 -15.21 -2.36
CA LYS A 291 -4.60 -14.58 -2.42
C LYS A 291 -4.19 -13.86 -1.13
N GLY A 292 -5.06 -13.75 -0.12
CA GLY A 292 -4.75 -13.10 1.16
C GLY A 292 -4.53 -11.58 1.09
N HIS A 293 -4.87 -10.93 -0.03
CA HIS A 293 -4.64 -9.48 -0.22
C HIS A 293 -5.55 -8.57 0.61
N PHE A 294 -6.40 -9.13 1.50
CA PHE A 294 -7.28 -8.36 2.39
C PHE A 294 -6.91 -8.52 3.88
N ASP A 295 -5.84 -9.24 4.22
CA ASP A 295 -5.53 -9.57 5.61
C ASP A 295 -5.17 -8.34 6.46
N VAL A 296 -4.36 -7.44 5.92
CA VAL A 296 -3.99 -6.20 6.63
C VAL A 296 -5.13 -5.18 6.53
N PHE A 297 -5.85 -5.15 5.41
CA PHE A 297 -7.10 -4.38 5.28
C PHE A 297 -8.09 -4.70 6.40
N LEU A 298 -8.34 -5.98 6.69
CA LEU A 298 -9.24 -6.41 7.76
C LEU A 298 -8.80 -5.90 9.14
N ARG A 299 -7.49 -5.92 9.42
CA ARG A 299 -6.92 -5.37 10.67
C ARG A 299 -7.17 -3.87 10.78
N PHE A 300 -7.07 -3.12 9.68
CA PHE A 300 -7.41 -1.70 9.67
C PHE A 300 -8.90 -1.46 9.83
N CYS A 301 -9.78 -2.24 9.18
CA CYS A 301 -11.22 -2.14 9.39
C CYS A 301 -11.59 -2.35 10.86
N TRP A 302 -11.00 -3.36 11.52
CA TRP A 302 -11.19 -3.55 12.95
C TRP A 302 -10.71 -2.33 13.74
N ALA A 303 -9.49 -1.85 13.49
CA ALA A 303 -8.95 -0.76 14.28
C ALA A 303 -9.64 0.60 14.05
N CYS A 304 -10.15 0.86 12.84
CA CYS A 304 -10.87 2.09 12.51
C CYS A 304 -12.23 2.17 13.21
N LEU A 305 -12.92 1.04 13.38
CA LEU A 305 -14.18 0.95 14.14
C LEU A 305 -14.03 1.34 15.62
N TRP A 306 -12.81 1.33 16.16
CA TRP A 306 -12.52 1.74 17.55
C TRP A 306 -11.92 3.15 17.65
N ILE A 307 -11.90 3.92 16.57
CA ILE A 307 -11.60 5.35 16.63
C ILE A 307 -12.85 6.02 17.22
N PRO A 308 -12.76 6.70 18.37
CA PRO A 308 -13.90 7.42 18.91
C PRO A 308 -14.31 8.50 17.90
N VAL A 309 -15.45 8.29 17.24
CA VAL A 309 -16.10 9.31 16.42
C VAL A 309 -16.56 10.37 17.41
N ARG A 310 -15.77 11.44 17.56
CA ARG A 310 -16.31 12.64 18.19
C ARG A 310 -17.34 13.20 17.21
N PRO A 311 -18.63 13.31 17.59
CA PRO A 311 -19.56 14.06 16.77
C PRO A 311 -19.01 15.48 16.62
N CYS A 312 -18.94 15.97 15.38
CA CYS A 312 -18.73 17.38 15.09
C CYS A 312 -19.85 18.22 15.72
#